data_AF-A0A0D2C395-F1
#
_entry.id   AF-A0A0D2C395-F1
#
_cell.length_a   1.000
_cell.length_b   1.000
_cell.length_c   1.000
_cell.angle_alpha   90.00
_cell.angle_beta   90.00
_cell.angle_gamma   90.00
#
_symmetry.space_group_name_H-M   'P 1'
#
loop_
_entity.id
_entity.type
_entity.pdbx_description
1 polymer ?
#
loop_
_entity_poly.entity_id
_entity_poly.type
_entity_poly.pdbx_seq_one_letter_code
_entity_poly.pdbx_strand_id
1 'polypeptide(L)'
;MRALGIILHCQSKEGHVGEFWDTESPTIQALIAKGLNSEFVYGFDWHWRAEESARRPGRANCPATHWTQAKRSLHDGFSSDILEILSLPWLIIGGSCAKNSYKRTLSSQSRLITLPLSPEIDLQFELEIRANRIKRIATYVPHPSSGFFHPSFASAYATILDAGISFFLWLQRKDDTPSFFTATKSAILRGIPGAAPFRELYQYRQREEVLGRKLTENEYQPPFLIWAAKYLSERPSAILSRGDSLANVIIKKIGQAISAKAANRRMTGYKPSPALSSSGRKGTASRYGYTFKRSWDGECVTVTKKGLFKIFLSEDQPNLELNGRKRLYDLVAQSSDPVTIHFSAEVIMLQQGGKVVFQQACTNIKDLGQRERWTEQVRIECTRS
;
A
#
# COMPACT_ATOMS: atom_id res chain seq x y z
N MET A 1 29.56 8.62 -21.61
CA MET A 1 29.07 8.28 -20.26
C MET A 1 28.56 6.84 -20.31
N ARG A 2 28.90 5.96 -19.36
CA ARG A 2 28.46 4.55 -19.40
C ARG A 2 26.96 4.47 -19.06
N ALA A 3 26.16 3.80 -19.90
CA ALA A 3 24.70 3.76 -19.75
C ALA A 3 24.25 2.92 -18.54
N LEU A 4 23.20 3.37 -17.83
CA LEU A 4 22.44 2.55 -16.88
C LEU A 4 21.40 1.74 -17.64
N GLY A 5 21.37 0.44 -17.37
CA GLY A 5 20.24 -0.41 -17.73
C GLY A 5 19.24 -0.53 -16.59
N ILE A 6 17.94 -0.49 -16.88
CA ILE A 6 16.90 -0.94 -15.96
C ILE A 6 16.08 -2.03 -16.63
N ILE A 7 16.06 -3.22 -16.00
CA ILE A 7 15.25 -4.35 -16.42
C ILE A 7 14.16 -4.58 -15.39
N LEU A 8 12.90 -4.44 -15.79
CA LEU A 8 11.77 -4.77 -14.94
C LEU A 8 10.52 -5.06 -15.75
N HIS A 9 9.58 -5.72 -15.10
CA HIS A 9 8.24 -5.89 -15.64
C HIS A 9 7.46 -4.59 -15.56
N CYS A 10 6.84 -4.17 -16.65
CA CYS A 10 5.89 -3.05 -16.65
C CYS A 10 4.62 -3.48 -17.37
N GLN A 11 3.47 -3.46 -16.66
CA GLN A 11 2.17 -3.55 -17.32
C GLN A 11 1.91 -2.22 -18.03
N SER A 12 2.11 -2.17 -19.35
CA SER A 12 1.61 -1.08 -20.19
C SER A 12 0.16 -1.37 -20.54
N LYS A 13 -0.74 -0.40 -20.35
CA LYS A 13 -2.18 -0.62 -20.61
C LYS A 13 -2.52 -0.52 -22.10
N GLU A 14 -1.85 0.34 -22.86
CA GLU A 14 -2.05 0.55 -24.31
C GLU A 14 -0.79 1.19 -24.93
N GLY A 15 -0.43 0.85 -26.19
CA GLY A 15 0.69 1.47 -26.92
C GLY A 15 1.44 0.51 -27.87
N HIS A 16 2.29 1.05 -28.74
CA HIS A 16 3.15 0.25 -29.62
C HIS A 16 4.11 -0.60 -28.77
N VAL A 17 4.47 -1.81 -29.23
CA VAL A 17 5.32 -2.75 -28.48
C VAL A 17 6.70 -2.15 -28.14
N GLY A 18 7.11 -1.08 -28.84
CA GLY A 18 8.36 -0.35 -28.61
C GLY A 18 8.31 0.79 -27.57
N GLU A 19 7.14 1.24 -27.11
CA GLU A 19 7.06 2.32 -26.12
C GLU A 19 7.20 1.75 -24.71
N PHE A 20 8.45 1.76 -24.22
CA PHE A 20 8.80 1.29 -22.88
C PHE A 20 8.42 2.30 -21.80
N TRP A 21 8.70 3.59 -22.06
CA TRP A 21 8.55 4.67 -21.09
C TRP A 21 7.14 5.23 -21.06
N ASP A 22 6.18 4.37 -20.70
CA ASP A 22 4.78 4.74 -20.50
C ASP A 22 4.67 5.60 -19.23
N THR A 23 4.64 6.92 -19.39
CA THR A 23 4.54 7.88 -18.26
C THR A 23 3.21 7.77 -17.49
N GLU A 24 2.25 7.00 -18.01
CA GLU A 24 1.00 6.68 -17.31
C GLU A 24 1.11 5.38 -16.50
N SER A 25 2.15 4.57 -16.71
CA SER A 25 2.41 3.38 -15.92
C SER A 25 2.80 3.78 -14.49
N PRO A 26 2.10 3.26 -13.46
CA PRO A 26 2.41 3.60 -12.08
C PRO A 26 3.86 3.29 -11.66
N THR A 27 4.44 2.27 -12.28
CA THR A 27 5.83 1.88 -12.06
C THR A 27 6.77 2.92 -12.65
N ILE A 28 6.50 3.39 -13.88
CA ILE A 28 7.30 4.43 -14.55
C ILE A 28 7.16 5.76 -13.82
N GLN A 29 5.96 6.14 -13.37
CA GLN A 29 5.75 7.34 -12.55
C GLN A 29 6.59 7.32 -11.26
N ALA A 30 6.64 6.18 -10.57
CA ALA A 30 7.48 6.01 -9.39
C ALA A 30 8.98 6.11 -9.71
N LEU A 31 9.41 5.60 -10.87
CA LEU A 31 10.79 5.73 -11.34
C LEU A 31 11.13 7.18 -11.73
N ILE A 32 10.22 7.88 -12.40
CA ILE A 32 10.34 9.31 -12.73
C ILE A 32 10.52 10.13 -11.46
N ALA A 33 9.63 9.95 -10.50
CA ALA A 33 9.67 10.67 -9.23
C ALA A 33 10.92 10.35 -8.39
N LYS A 34 11.58 9.21 -8.65
CA LYS A 34 12.87 8.86 -8.05
C LYS A 34 14.06 9.55 -8.73
N GLY A 35 13.92 10.01 -9.97
CA GLY A 35 15.00 10.64 -10.77
C GLY A 35 15.38 9.88 -12.04
N LEU A 36 14.68 8.78 -12.36
CA LEU A 36 14.90 8.07 -13.64
C LEU A 36 14.12 8.75 -14.78
N ASN A 37 14.64 8.69 -16.00
CA ASN A 37 14.02 9.31 -17.17
C ASN A 37 14.29 8.49 -18.44
N SER A 38 13.67 8.86 -19.56
CA SER A 38 13.79 8.14 -20.84
C SER A 38 15.21 8.08 -21.44
N GLU A 39 16.21 8.76 -20.87
CA GLU A 39 17.61 8.68 -21.35
C GLU A 39 18.31 7.37 -20.93
N PHE A 40 17.82 6.68 -19.91
CA PHE A 40 18.39 5.39 -19.50
C PHE A 40 17.99 4.28 -20.48
N VAL A 41 18.77 3.19 -20.50
CA VAL A 41 18.44 2.04 -21.33
C VAL A 41 17.47 1.15 -20.58
N TYR A 42 16.39 0.79 -21.23
CA TYR A 42 15.31 0.07 -20.61
C TYR A 42 15.06 -1.28 -21.27
N GLY A 43 14.98 -2.32 -20.45
CA GLY A 43 14.67 -3.68 -20.86
C GLY A 43 13.39 -4.17 -20.18
N PHE A 44 12.57 -4.89 -20.93
CA PHE A 44 11.38 -5.56 -20.41
C PHE A 44 11.51 -7.07 -20.57
N ASP A 45 10.79 -7.77 -19.72
CA ASP A 45 10.54 -9.19 -19.92
C ASP A 45 9.38 -9.36 -20.92
N TRP A 46 9.70 -9.90 -22.09
CA TRP A 46 8.85 -9.99 -23.28
C TRP A 46 7.53 -10.72 -23.01
N HIS A 47 7.49 -11.61 -22.02
CA HIS A 47 6.39 -12.55 -21.84
C HIS A 47 5.06 -11.94 -21.41
N TRP A 48 5.05 -10.77 -20.77
CA TRP A 48 3.80 -10.08 -20.44
C TRP A 48 3.19 -9.29 -21.61
N ARG A 49 3.99 -8.95 -22.64
CA ARG A 49 3.48 -8.33 -23.88
C ARG A 49 3.09 -9.37 -24.92
N ALA A 50 3.81 -10.49 -24.99
CA ALA A 50 3.57 -11.57 -25.96
C ALA A 50 2.26 -12.32 -25.75
N GLU A 51 1.79 -12.39 -24.51
CA GLU A 51 0.43 -12.83 -24.23
C GLU A 51 -0.40 -11.56 -24.10
N GLU A 52 -1.53 -11.45 -24.83
CA GLU A 52 -2.54 -10.37 -24.73
C GLU A 52 -3.16 -10.20 -23.32
N SER A 53 -2.42 -10.56 -22.28
CA SER A 53 -2.67 -10.44 -20.85
C SER A 53 -3.04 -9.01 -20.42
N ALA A 54 -2.59 -7.98 -21.15
CA ALA A 54 -3.07 -6.61 -20.99
C ALA A 54 -4.61 -6.49 -21.16
N ARG A 55 -5.23 -7.37 -21.96
CA ARG A 55 -6.68 -7.42 -22.20
C ARG A 55 -7.45 -8.28 -21.19
N ARG A 56 -6.80 -8.87 -20.19
CA ARG A 56 -7.47 -9.75 -19.21
C ARG A 56 -7.36 -9.20 -17.78
N PRO A 57 -8.29 -8.34 -17.35
CA PRO A 57 -8.41 -7.94 -15.96
C PRO A 57 -8.51 -9.20 -15.08
N GLY A 58 -7.56 -9.38 -14.15
CA GLY A 58 -7.67 -10.42 -13.11
C GLY A 58 -6.81 -11.67 -13.25
N ARG A 59 -5.93 -11.81 -14.25
CA ARG A 59 -4.89 -12.87 -14.22
C ARG A 59 -3.64 -12.38 -13.50
N ALA A 60 -3.43 -12.89 -12.28
CA ALA A 60 -2.28 -12.58 -11.41
C ALA A 60 -1.02 -13.42 -11.70
N ASN A 61 -1.14 -14.48 -12.52
CA ASN A 61 -0.05 -15.42 -12.72
C ASN A 61 0.79 -15.04 -13.94
N CYS A 62 2.10 -15.04 -13.74
CA CYS A 62 3.10 -14.79 -14.77
C CYS A 62 2.95 -15.79 -15.93
N PRO A 63 2.80 -15.34 -17.19
CA PRO A 63 2.79 -16.19 -18.39
C PRO A 63 3.85 -17.30 -18.41
N ALA A 64 5.06 -16.97 -17.97
CA ALA A 64 6.18 -17.89 -17.95
C ALA A 64 6.03 -19.08 -16.98
N THR A 65 5.05 -19.06 -16.06
CA THR A 65 4.76 -20.21 -15.19
C THR A 65 4.28 -21.42 -15.98
N HIS A 66 3.66 -21.21 -17.14
CA HIS A 66 3.14 -22.28 -18.00
C HIS A 66 4.05 -22.59 -19.19
N TRP A 67 5.20 -21.93 -19.30
CA TRP A 67 6.11 -22.15 -20.41
C TRP A 67 6.84 -23.48 -20.27
N THR A 68 7.01 -24.15 -21.41
CA THR A 68 7.94 -25.27 -21.53
C THR A 68 9.36 -24.81 -21.22
N GLN A 69 10.21 -25.74 -20.80
CA GLN A 69 11.62 -25.45 -20.56
C GLN A 69 12.30 -24.86 -21.81
N ALA A 70 12.02 -25.40 -22.99
CA ALA A 70 12.57 -24.91 -24.27
C ALA A 70 12.21 -23.44 -24.53
N LYS A 71 10.94 -23.06 -24.35
CA LYS A 71 10.50 -21.66 -24.53
C LYS A 71 11.16 -20.72 -23.53
N ARG A 72 11.31 -21.16 -22.27
CA ARG A 72 12.00 -20.39 -21.23
C ARG A 72 13.48 -20.21 -21.55
N SER A 73 14.16 -21.26 -22.02
CA SER A 73 15.57 -21.19 -22.44
C SER A 73 15.78 -20.24 -23.62
N LEU A 74 14.89 -20.26 -24.63
CA LEU A 74 14.95 -19.31 -25.74
C LEU A 74 14.79 -17.85 -25.27
N HIS A 75 13.83 -17.61 -24.37
CA HIS A 75 13.62 -16.29 -23.79
C HIS A 75 14.83 -15.80 -22.99
N ASP A 76 15.36 -16.65 -22.11
CA ASP A 76 16.52 -16.31 -21.29
C ASP A 76 17.76 -16.05 -22.16
N GLY A 77 17.97 -16.87 -23.21
CA GLY A 77 19.04 -16.69 -24.20
C GLY A 77 18.91 -15.37 -24.96
N PHE A 78 17.73 -15.09 -25.54
CA PHE A 78 17.47 -13.82 -26.22
C PHE A 78 17.68 -12.60 -25.32
N SER A 79 17.22 -12.66 -24.07
CA SER A 79 17.41 -11.60 -23.08
C SER A 79 18.89 -11.38 -22.76
N SER A 80 19.66 -12.47 -22.59
CA SER A 80 21.11 -12.42 -22.40
C SER A 80 21.82 -11.80 -23.60
N ASP A 81 21.46 -12.20 -24.81
CA ASP A 81 22.08 -11.72 -26.05
C ASP A 81 21.85 -10.21 -26.24
N ILE A 82 20.64 -9.73 -25.96
CA ILE A 82 20.34 -8.29 -25.95
C ILE A 82 21.23 -7.55 -24.94
N LEU A 83 21.39 -8.08 -23.73
CA LEU A 83 22.24 -7.44 -22.72
C LEU A 83 23.71 -7.41 -23.13
N GLU A 84 24.20 -8.43 -23.83
CA GLU A 84 25.54 -8.44 -24.40
C GLU A 84 25.71 -7.37 -25.48
N ILE A 85 24.74 -7.23 -26.39
CA ILE A 85 24.76 -6.20 -27.44
C ILE A 85 24.75 -4.79 -26.84
N LEU A 86 23.86 -4.52 -25.88
CA LEU A 86 23.70 -3.20 -25.26
C LEU A 86 24.88 -2.81 -24.37
N SER A 87 25.73 -3.76 -23.95
CA SER A 87 26.96 -3.52 -23.19
C SER A 87 26.77 -2.61 -21.97
N LEU A 88 25.69 -2.83 -21.21
CA LEU A 88 25.33 -2.06 -20.01
C LEU A 88 26.20 -2.48 -18.82
N PRO A 89 27.18 -1.67 -18.36
CA PRO A 89 28.05 -2.05 -17.24
C PRO A 89 27.34 -1.90 -15.89
N TRP A 90 26.26 -1.12 -15.85
CA TRP A 90 25.44 -0.85 -14.68
C TRP A 90 24.03 -1.33 -14.95
N LEU A 91 23.47 -2.14 -14.06
CA LEU A 91 22.16 -2.75 -14.28
C LEU A 91 21.31 -2.74 -13.01
N ILE A 92 20.08 -2.24 -13.10
CA ILE A 92 19.06 -2.38 -12.06
C ILE A 92 18.07 -3.43 -12.53
N ILE A 93 17.84 -4.45 -11.70
CA ILE A 93 16.91 -5.53 -12.01
C ILE A 93 15.77 -5.49 -10.99
N GLY A 94 14.58 -5.10 -11.47
CA GLY A 94 13.39 -4.92 -10.67
C GLY A 94 12.44 -6.11 -10.74
N GLY A 95 12.12 -6.69 -9.58
CA GLY A 95 11.14 -7.78 -9.44
C GLY A 95 11.73 -9.18 -9.59
N SER A 96 10.96 -10.17 -9.13
CA SER A 96 11.43 -11.56 -8.99
C SER A 96 11.63 -12.26 -10.32
N CYS A 97 10.76 -12.03 -11.30
CA CYS A 97 10.83 -12.70 -12.59
C CYS A 97 12.10 -12.29 -13.36
N ALA A 98 12.40 -10.98 -13.43
CA ALA A 98 13.58 -10.47 -14.11
C ALA A 98 14.87 -10.90 -13.39
N LYS A 99 14.87 -10.85 -12.04
CA LYS A 99 15.96 -11.39 -11.21
C LYS A 99 16.24 -12.86 -11.53
N ASN A 100 15.20 -13.69 -11.55
CA ASN A 100 15.37 -15.12 -11.79
C ASN A 100 15.83 -15.41 -13.21
N SER A 101 15.34 -14.66 -14.21
CA SER A 101 15.79 -14.75 -15.60
C SER A 101 17.27 -14.45 -15.72
N TYR A 102 17.69 -13.29 -15.22
CA TYR A 102 19.08 -12.86 -15.26
C TYR A 102 20.02 -13.83 -14.52
N LYS A 103 19.61 -14.33 -13.34
CA LYS A 103 20.43 -15.28 -12.58
C LYS A 103 20.72 -16.58 -13.34
N ARG A 104 19.82 -17.02 -14.21
CA ARG A 104 20.03 -18.23 -15.03
C ARG A 104 21.03 -18.03 -16.16
N THR A 105 21.31 -16.80 -16.55
CA THR A 105 22.25 -16.47 -17.63
C THR A 105 23.65 -16.12 -17.11
N LEU A 106 23.84 -16.07 -15.79
CA LEU A 106 25.12 -15.76 -15.17
C LEU A 106 26.12 -16.91 -15.33
N SER A 107 27.38 -16.55 -15.53
CA SER A 107 28.49 -17.50 -15.50
C SER A 107 28.72 -18.02 -14.08
N SER A 108 29.31 -19.20 -13.95
CA SER A 108 29.77 -19.75 -12.66
C SER A 108 30.86 -18.90 -11.97
N GLN A 109 31.50 -18.00 -12.71
CA GLN A 109 32.47 -17.04 -12.19
C GLN A 109 31.83 -15.83 -11.53
N SER A 110 30.53 -15.60 -11.75
CA SER A 110 29.82 -14.47 -11.16
C SER A 110 29.80 -14.56 -9.64
N ARG A 111 29.75 -13.40 -8.97
CA ARG A 111 29.82 -13.31 -7.50
C ARG A 111 28.73 -12.39 -6.99
N LEU A 112 28.02 -12.87 -5.97
CA LEU A 112 27.05 -12.07 -5.24
C LEU A 112 27.74 -11.40 -4.04
N ILE A 113 27.67 -10.08 -3.99
CA ILE A 113 28.05 -9.27 -2.84
C ILE A 113 26.77 -8.84 -2.13
N THR A 114 26.73 -9.04 -0.82
CA THR A 114 25.62 -8.63 0.03
C THR A 114 26.11 -7.53 0.95
N LEU A 115 25.44 -6.38 0.94
CA LEU A 115 25.72 -5.25 1.81
C LEU A 115 24.55 -5.07 2.79
N PRO A 116 24.77 -5.24 4.10
CA PRO A 116 23.72 -5.03 5.09
C PRO A 116 23.38 -3.53 5.17
N LEU A 117 22.10 -3.20 4.99
CA LEU A 117 21.56 -1.85 5.21
C LEU A 117 21.01 -1.71 6.65
N SER A 118 20.47 -2.80 7.19
CA SER A 118 19.99 -2.92 8.57
C SER A 118 19.99 -4.41 8.98
N PRO A 119 19.69 -4.77 10.26
CA PRO A 119 19.69 -6.17 10.71
C PRO A 119 18.79 -7.12 9.89
N GLU A 120 17.79 -6.60 9.20
CA GLU A 120 16.79 -7.38 8.46
C GLU A 120 16.79 -7.08 6.95
N ILE A 121 17.64 -6.15 6.49
CA ILE A 121 17.58 -5.64 5.13
C ILE A 121 18.99 -5.65 4.52
N ASP A 122 19.12 -6.41 3.45
CA ASP A 122 20.33 -6.48 2.65
C ASP A 122 20.12 -5.89 1.26
N LEU A 123 21.15 -5.19 0.76
CA LEU A 123 21.28 -4.83 -0.64
C LEU A 123 22.21 -5.81 -1.34
N GLN A 124 21.78 -6.34 -2.48
CA GLN A 124 22.53 -7.35 -3.22
C GLN A 124 23.09 -6.77 -4.51
N PHE A 125 24.38 -7.02 -4.76
CA PHE A 125 25.08 -6.70 -5.99
C PHE A 125 25.65 -7.97 -6.63
N GLU A 126 25.24 -8.25 -7.86
CA GLU A 126 25.83 -9.30 -8.68
C GLU A 126 26.98 -8.72 -9.50
N LEU A 127 28.18 -9.26 -9.30
CA LEU A 127 29.34 -9.03 -10.15
C LEU A 127 29.34 -10.10 -11.22
N GLU A 128 28.95 -9.72 -12.44
CA GLU A 128 29.08 -10.60 -13.58
C GLU A 128 30.52 -10.60 -14.09
N ILE A 129 31.17 -11.76 -13.97
CA ILE A 129 32.56 -11.93 -14.38
C ILE A 129 32.59 -12.76 -15.65
N ARG A 130 33.24 -12.22 -16.68
CA ARG A 130 33.52 -12.91 -17.95
C ARG A 130 34.97 -12.68 -18.34
N ALA A 131 35.63 -13.73 -18.82
CA ALA A 131 37.06 -13.69 -19.19
C ALA A 131 37.94 -13.03 -18.12
N ASN A 132 37.71 -13.38 -16.84
CA ASN A 132 38.41 -12.84 -15.67
C ASN A 132 38.32 -11.32 -15.49
N ARG A 133 37.29 -10.66 -16.03
CA ARG A 133 37.02 -9.23 -15.84
C ARG A 133 35.56 -9.02 -15.42
N ILE A 134 35.33 -7.97 -14.63
CA ILE A 134 33.96 -7.54 -14.30
C ILE A 134 33.36 -6.94 -15.56
N LYS A 135 32.36 -7.63 -16.13
CA LYS A 135 31.60 -7.17 -17.28
C LYS A 135 30.51 -6.20 -16.86
N ARG A 136 29.82 -6.51 -15.76
CA ARG A 136 28.61 -5.81 -15.31
C ARG A 136 28.46 -5.91 -13.80
N ILE A 137 27.96 -4.83 -13.20
CA ILE A 137 27.49 -4.81 -11.82
C ILE A 137 25.98 -4.62 -11.85
N ALA A 138 25.23 -5.60 -11.34
CA ALA A 138 23.78 -5.55 -11.27
C ALA A 138 23.30 -5.45 -9.83
N THR A 139 22.27 -4.66 -9.54
CA THR A 139 21.57 -4.72 -8.25
C THR A 139 20.18 -5.30 -8.44
N TYR A 140 19.70 -6.01 -7.42
CA TYR A 140 18.34 -6.54 -7.38
C TYR A 140 17.49 -5.66 -6.47
N VAL A 141 16.47 -5.04 -7.05
CA VAL A 141 15.46 -4.29 -6.29
C VAL A 141 14.10 -4.97 -6.37
N PRO A 142 13.24 -4.81 -5.36
CA PRO A 142 11.83 -5.11 -5.49
C PRO A 142 11.23 -4.37 -6.69
N HIS A 143 10.10 -4.86 -7.20
CA HIS A 143 9.38 -4.10 -8.21
C HIS A 143 8.94 -2.74 -7.62
N PRO A 144 9.12 -1.59 -8.31
CA PRO A 144 8.84 -0.28 -7.73
C PRO A 144 7.41 -0.13 -7.19
N SER A 145 6.44 -0.79 -7.85
CA SER A 145 5.05 -0.81 -7.38
C SER A 145 4.74 -1.84 -6.29
N SER A 146 5.63 -2.79 -5.95
CA SER A 146 5.33 -3.86 -4.98
C SER A 146 5.14 -3.36 -3.55
N GLY A 147 5.86 -2.32 -3.15
CA GLY A 147 5.72 -1.72 -1.81
C GLY A 147 4.32 -1.19 -1.51
N PHE A 148 3.54 -0.86 -2.54
CA PHE A 148 2.16 -0.39 -2.42
C PHE A 148 1.16 -1.52 -2.07
N PHE A 149 1.54 -2.79 -2.28
CA PHE A 149 0.63 -3.93 -2.18
C PHE A 149 1.07 -5.00 -1.18
N HIS A 150 2.35 -4.99 -0.78
CA HIS A 150 2.91 -5.90 0.21
C HIS A 150 3.18 -5.17 1.53
N PRO A 151 2.13 -4.92 2.34
CA PRO A 151 2.18 -4.15 3.59
C PRO A 151 3.35 -4.50 4.50
N SER A 152 3.51 -5.80 4.76
CA SER A 152 4.48 -6.36 5.68
C SER A 152 5.92 -6.16 5.22
N PHE A 153 6.15 -6.01 3.92
CA PHE A 153 7.47 -5.85 3.33
C PHE A 153 7.72 -4.44 2.81
N ALA A 154 6.72 -3.54 2.89
CA ALA A 154 6.79 -2.20 2.32
C ALA A 154 7.98 -1.39 2.85
N SER A 155 8.33 -1.58 4.13
CA SER A 155 9.51 -0.94 4.73
C SER A 155 10.80 -1.38 4.06
N ALA A 156 11.06 -2.69 4.11
CA ALA A 156 12.24 -3.27 3.50
C ALA A 156 12.31 -2.92 2.01
N TYR A 157 11.19 -2.99 1.31
CA TYR A 157 11.16 -2.71 -0.13
C TYR A 157 11.48 -1.27 -0.45
N ALA A 158 10.91 -0.32 0.29
CA ALA A 158 11.20 1.09 0.10
C ALA A 158 12.68 1.41 0.35
N THR A 159 13.24 0.84 1.43
CA THR A 159 14.66 1.01 1.76
C THR A 159 15.58 0.42 0.69
N ILE A 160 15.30 -0.79 0.19
CA ILE A 160 16.10 -1.42 -0.88
C ILE A 160 15.97 -0.63 -2.19
N LEU A 161 14.77 -0.16 -2.53
CA LEU A 161 14.53 0.65 -3.73
C LEU A 161 15.29 1.97 -3.67
N ASP A 162 15.18 2.71 -2.56
CA ASP A 162 15.91 3.96 -2.39
C ASP A 162 17.42 3.73 -2.44
N ALA A 163 17.95 2.79 -1.65
CA ALA A 163 19.39 2.54 -1.60
C ALA A 163 19.96 2.04 -2.94
N GLY A 164 19.31 1.04 -3.56
CA GLY A 164 19.80 0.42 -4.81
C GLY A 164 19.75 1.37 -6.00
N ILE A 165 18.67 2.14 -6.14
CA ILE A 165 18.54 3.11 -7.24
C ILE A 165 19.44 4.32 -6.99
N SER A 166 19.43 4.89 -5.78
CA SER A 166 20.31 6.04 -5.44
C SER A 166 21.77 5.71 -5.67
N PHE A 167 22.23 4.50 -5.33
CA PHE A 167 23.62 4.09 -5.56
C PHE A 167 24.04 4.25 -7.03
N PHE A 168 23.22 3.76 -7.97
CA PHE A 168 23.54 3.87 -9.39
C PHE A 168 23.35 5.27 -9.97
N LEU A 169 22.35 6.03 -9.51
CA LEU A 169 22.19 7.43 -9.91
C LEU A 169 23.38 8.28 -9.44
N TRP A 170 23.82 8.07 -8.19
CA TRP A 170 25.02 8.69 -7.63
C TRP A 170 26.28 8.34 -8.42
N LEU A 171 26.49 7.06 -8.73
CA LEU A 171 27.64 6.59 -9.51
C LEU A 171 27.71 7.26 -10.89
N GLN A 172 26.56 7.58 -11.47
CA GLN A 172 26.44 8.23 -12.78
C GLN A 172 26.33 9.75 -12.72
N ARG A 173 26.34 10.35 -11.52
CA ARG A 173 26.12 11.79 -11.31
C ARG A 173 24.81 12.27 -11.96
N LYS A 174 23.76 11.47 -11.83
CA LYS A 174 22.40 11.78 -12.30
C LYS A 174 21.56 12.29 -11.12
N ASP A 175 20.52 13.04 -11.46
CA ASP A 175 19.58 13.55 -10.47
C ASP A 175 18.92 12.39 -9.71
N ASP A 176 18.76 12.58 -8.40
CA ASP A 176 18.13 11.63 -7.50
C ASP A 176 17.17 12.40 -6.59
N THR A 177 16.05 11.77 -6.23
CA THR A 177 15.20 12.19 -5.12
C THR A 177 15.46 11.24 -3.95
N PRO A 178 16.35 11.60 -3.00
CA PRO A 178 16.69 10.73 -1.88
C PRO A 178 15.45 10.37 -1.07
N SER A 179 15.40 9.11 -0.61
CA SER A 179 14.32 8.61 0.25
C SER A 179 12.91 8.70 -0.36
N PHE A 180 12.75 8.88 -1.68
CA PHE A 180 11.44 8.99 -2.32
C PHE A 180 10.52 7.82 -1.96
N PHE A 181 10.99 6.57 -2.08
CA PHE A 181 10.14 5.41 -1.79
C PHE A 181 9.82 5.30 -0.31
N THR A 182 10.77 5.63 0.58
CA THR A 182 10.60 5.59 2.03
C THR A 182 9.67 6.70 2.54
N ALA A 183 9.76 7.89 1.96
CA ALA A 183 8.87 9.02 2.24
C ALA A 183 7.46 8.75 1.69
N THR A 184 7.37 8.25 0.46
CA THR A 184 6.10 7.88 -0.19
C THR A 184 5.41 6.73 0.54
N LYS A 185 6.15 5.71 0.99
CA LYS A 185 5.65 4.69 1.91
C LYS A 185 5.07 5.34 3.16
N SER A 186 5.77 6.28 3.78
CA SER A 186 5.27 6.95 4.99
C SER A 186 3.98 7.75 4.73
N ALA A 187 3.80 8.30 3.52
CA ALA A 187 2.55 8.94 3.11
C ALA A 187 1.43 7.93 2.82
N ILE A 188 1.72 6.82 2.13
CA ILE A 188 0.74 5.77 1.82
C ILE A 188 0.33 5.01 3.07
N LEU A 189 1.26 4.71 3.97
CA LEU A 189 1.01 4.02 5.25
C LEU A 189 0.30 4.89 6.29
N ARG A 190 0.16 6.21 6.07
CA ARG A 190 -0.80 7.04 6.83
C ARG A 190 -2.26 6.67 6.55
N GLY A 191 -2.51 5.69 5.68
CA GLY A 191 -3.70 4.85 5.65
C GLY A 191 -3.30 3.39 5.38
N ILE A 192 -3.57 2.49 6.32
CA ILE A 192 -3.10 1.10 6.36
C ILE A 192 -2.99 0.40 4.99
N PRO A 193 -1.91 -0.34 4.74
CA PRO A 193 -1.68 -0.97 3.45
C PRO A 193 -2.74 -2.05 3.14
N GLY A 194 -3.41 -1.91 1.98
CA GLY A 194 -4.61 -2.68 1.60
C GLY A 194 -5.95 -2.06 2.04
N ALA A 195 -5.92 -0.94 2.76
CA ALA A 195 -7.06 -0.05 2.94
C ALA A 195 -7.05 1.02 1.84
N ALA A 196 -8.24 1.46 1.42
CA ALA A 196 -8.30 2.64 0.58
C ALA A 196 -7.75 3.84 1.37
N PRO A 197 -7.03 4.79 0.72
CA PRO A 197 -6.53 6.01 1.35
C PRO A 197 -7.72 6.93 1.63
N PHE A 198 -8.57 6.54 2.59
CA PHE A 198 -9.87 7.17 2.85
C PHE A 198 -9.69 8.62 3.27
N ARG A 199 -8.65 8.93 4.04
CA ARG A 199 -8.36 10.31 4.46
C ARG A 199 -8.09 11.18 3.23
N GLU A 200 -7.20 10.73 2.35
CA GLU A 200 -6.84 11.41 1.12
C GLU A 200 -8.06 11.52 0.19
N LEU A 201 -8.86 10.44 0.06
CA LEU A 201 -10.11 10.44 -0.70
C LEU A 201 -11.08 11.52 -0.22
N TYR A 202 -11.28 11.64 1.09
CA TYR A 202 -12.15 12.67 1.67
C TYR A 202 -11.55 14.07 1.51
N GLN A 203 -10.23 14.23 1.64
CA GLN A 203 -9.55 15.50 1.41
C GLN A 203 -9.69 15.99 -0.03
N TYR A 204 -9.48 15.10 -1.02
CA TYR A 204 -9.67 15.46 -2.43
C TYR A 204 -11.12 15.82 -2.73
N ARG A 205 -12.08 15.06 -2.19
CA ARG A 205 -13.49 15.37 -2.36
C ARG A 205 -13.86 16.73 -1.73
N GLN A 206 -13.39 17.00 -0.52
CA GLN A 206 -13.61 18.28 0.14
C GLN A 206 -13.00 19.42 -0.69
N ARG A 207 -11.81 19.21 -1.26
CA ARG A 207 -11.15 20.19 -2.13
C ARG A 207 -11.95 20.43 -3.42
N GLU A 208 -12.48 19.39 -4.06
CA GLU A 208 -13.38 19.52 -5.20
C GLU A 208 -14.67 20.29 -4.84
N GLU A 209 -15.25 20.01 -3.67
CA GLU A 209 -16.45 20.71 -3.17
C GLU A 209 -16.15 22.20 -2.93
N VAL A 210 -15.03 22.54 -2.30
CA VAL A 210 -14.61 23.93 -2.06
C VAL A 210 -14.31 24.67 -3.37
N LEU A 211 -13.69 24.01 -4.35
CA LEU A 211 -13.35 24.62 -5.63
C LEU A 211 -14.54 24.72 -6.60
N GLY A 212 -15.65 24.04 -6.32
CA GLY A 212 -16.80 23.97 -7.22
C GLY A 212 -16.49 23.27 -8.56
N ARG A 213 -15.35 22.57 -8.66
CA ARG A 213 -14.90 21.85 -9.86
C ARG A 213 -14.17 20.56 -9.53
N LYS A 214 -14.00 19.69 -10.52
CA LYS A 214 -13.17 18.48 -10.38
C LYS A 214 -11.69 18.86 -10.38
N LEU A 215 -10.90 18.09 -9.63
CA LEU A 215 -9.44 18.23 -9.63
C LEU A 215 -8.90 17.66 -10.95
N THR A 216 -7.89 18.33 -11.48
CA THR A 216 -7.08 17.84 -12.60
C THR A 216 -6.05 16.83 -12.10
N GLU A 217 -5.47 16.04 -13.01
CA GLU A 217 -4.56 14.95 -12.64
C GLU A 217 -3.38 15.44 -11.78
N ASN A 218 -2.79 16.57 -12.16
CA ASN A 218 -1.66 17.19 -11.46
C ASN A 218 -2.00 17.73 -10.06
N GLU A 219 -3.29 17.82 -9.71
CA GLU A 219 -3.73 18.25 -8.38
C GLU A 219 -3.88 17.08 -7.40
N TYR A 220 -3.81 15.83 -7.88
CA TYR A 220 -3.70 14.64 -7.05
C TYR A 220 -2.22 14.30 -6.82
N GLN A 221 -1.92 13.80 -5.62
CA GLN A 221 -0.59 13.31 -5.30
C GLN A 221 -0.26 12.06 -6.15
N PRO A 222 0.95 11.95 -6.75
CA PRO A 222 1.33 10.80 -7.57
C PRO A 222 1.12 9.43 -6.90
N PRO A 223 1.44 9.25 -5.59
CA PRO A 223 1.16 7.98 -4.90
C PRO A 223 -0.33 7.59 -4.88
N PHE A 224 -1.22 8.58 -4.82
CA PHE A 224 -2.66 8.37 -4.86
C PHE A 224 -3.13 7.96 -6.26
N LEU A 225 -2.60 8.60 -7.31
CA LEU A 225 -2.90 8.25 -8.71
C LEU A 225 -2.47 6.82 -9.04
N ILE A 226 -1.26 6.43 -8.62
CA ILE A 226 -0.70 5.08 -8.74
C ILE A 226 -1.65 4.04 -8.10
N TRP A 227 -2.08 4.32 -6.87
CA TRP A 227 -2.98 3.44 -6.14
C TRP A 227 -4.36 3.36 -6.83
N ALA A 228 -4.92 4.50 -7.21
CA ALA A 228 -6.23 4.61 -7.87
C ALA A 228 -6.27 3.86 -9.20
N ALA A 229 -5.24 4.01 -10.04
CA ALA A 229 -5.14 3.38 -11.35
C ALA A 229 -5.23 1.84 -11.29
N LYS A 230 -4.64 1.25 -10.25
CA LYS A 230 -4.69 -0.19 -10.04
C LYS A 230 -6.00 -0.62 -9.39
N TYR A 231 -6.45 0.09 -8.34
CA TYR A 231 -7.68 -0.22 -7.63
C TYR A 231 -8.90 -0.18 -8.57
N LEU A 232 -8.96 0.82 -9.44
CA LEU A 232 -10.02 0.96 -10.44
C LEU A 232 -9.81 0.02 -11.63
N SER A 233 -8.56 -0.42 -11.87
CA SER A 233 -8.15 -1.14 -13.08
C SER A 233 -8.37 -0.29 -14.35
N GLU A 234 -8.28 1.03 -14.20
CA GLU A 234 -8.57 2.04 -15.22
C GLU A 234 -7.56 3.19 -15.07
N ARG A 235 -7.33 4.00 -16.11
CA ARG A 235 -6.41 5.15 -16.04
C ARG A 235 -7.09 6.34 -15.33
N PRO A 236 -6.43 7.01 -14.36
CA PRO A 236 -6.93 8.24 -13.77
C PRO A 236 -7.24 9.31 -14.82
N SER A 237 -6.32 9.54 -15.77
CA SER A 237 -6.50 10.45 -16.90
C SER A 237 -7.80 10.18 -17.68
N ALA A 238 -8.10 8.91 -17.99
CA ALA A 238 -9.33 8.51 -18.69
C ALA A 238 -10.61 8.74 -17.88
N ILE A 239 -10.53 8.66 -16.55
CA ILE A 239 -11.66 9.00 -15.67
C ILE A 239 -11.86 10.51 -15.67
N LEU A 240 -10.78 11.26 -15.49
CA LEU A 240 -10.81 12.72 -15.44
C LEU A 240 -11.24 13.35 -16.77
N SER A 241 -10.85 12.76 -17.92
CA SER A 241 -11.25 13.24 -19.25
C SER A 241 -12.75 13.09 -19.53
N ARG A 242 -13.43 12.16 -18.85
CA ARG A 242 -14.90 12.07 -18.85
C ARG A 242 -15.59 13.13 -18.00
N GLY A 243 -14.82 13.97 -17.29
CA GLY A 243 -15.33 14.92 -16.30
C GLY A 243 -15.69 14.27 -14.95
N ASP A 244 -15.33 13.00 -14.74
CA ASP A 244 -15.59 12.30 -13.49
C ASP A 244 -14.59 12.71 -12.40
N SER A 245 -15.07 12.75 -11.16
CA SER A 245 -14.18 12.87 -9.99
C SER A 245 -13.53 11.53 -9.69
N LEU A 246 -12.20 11.49 -9.73
CA LEU A 246 -11.44 10.28 -9.38
C LEU A 246 -11.77 9.80 -7.96
N ALA A 247 -11.85 10.73 -7.00
CA ALA A 247 -12.18 10.42 -5.61
C ALA A 247 -13.59 9.82 -5.45
N ASN A 248 -14.58 10.36 -6.15
CA ASN A 248 -15.95 9.85 -6.08
C ASN A 248 -16.12 8.49 -6.77
N VAL A 249 -15.45 8.27 -7.91
CA VAL A 249 -15.46 6.95 -8.59
C VAL A 249 -14.90 5.87 -7.68
N ILE A 250 -13.79 6.15 -6.97
CA ILE A 250 -13.20 5.23 -5.99
C ILE A 250 -14.18 4.95 -4.85
N ILE A 251 -14.76 5.99 -4.24
CA ILE A 251 -15.73 5.84 -3.15
C ILE A 251 -16.92 4.98 -3.59
N LYS A 252 -17.43 5.20 -4.80
CA LYS A 252 -18.53 4.41 -5.38
C LYS A 252 -18.14 2.94 -5.52
N LYS A 253 -16.97 2.62 -6.08
CA LYS A 253 -16.47 1.24 -6.24
C LYS A 253 -16.28 0.55 -4.88
N ILE A 254 -15.74 1.26 -3.89
CA ILE A 254 -15.62 0.77 -2.50
C ILE A 254 -17.00 0.45 -1.93
N GLY A 255 -17.96 1.38 -2.05
CA GLY A 255 -19.33 1.20 -1.58
C GLY A 255 -20.02 0.00 -2.21
N GLN A 256 -19.88 -0.17 -3.53
CA GLN A 256 -20.39 -1.34 -4.27
C GLN A 256 -19.78 -2.65 -3.76
N ALA A 257 -18.47 -2.71 -3.55
CA ALA A 257 -17.80 -3.90 -3.03
C ALA A 257 -18.25 -4.26 -1.60
N ILE A 258 -18.49 -3.26 -0.75
CA ILE A 258 -19.04 -3.45 0.60
C ILE A 258 -20.47 -3.99 0.53
N SER A 259 -21.32 -3.38 -0.31
CA SER A 259 -22.71 -3.80 -0.50
C SER A 259 -22.83 -5.21 -1.06
N ALA A 260 -22.01 -5.56 -2.06
CA ALA A 260 -21.97 -6.91 -2.63
C ALA A 260 -21.55 -7.96 -1.60
N LYS A 261 -20.54 -7.66 -0.76
CA LYS A 261 -20.17 -8.54 0.36
C LYS A 261 -21.28 -8.67 1.39
N ALA A 262 -22.01 -7.60 1.69
CA ALA A 262 -23.14 -7.63 2.62
C ALA A 262 -24.31 -8.47 2.06
N ALA A 263 -24.61 -8.36 0.77
CA ALA A 263 -25.63 -9.15 0.09
C ALA A 263 -25.26 -10.65 0.07
N ASN A 264 -24.03 -10.99 -0.28
CA ASN A 264 -23.55 -12.39 -0.28
C ASN A 264 -23.64 -13.02 1.11
N ARG A 265 -23.34 -12.27 2.19
CA ARG A 265 -23.49 -12.74 3.57
C ARG A 265 -24.93 -13.04 3.96
N ARG A 266 -25.90 -12.33 3.38
CA ARG A 266 -27.33 -12.59 3.61
C ARG A 266 -27.80 -13.84 2.85
N MET A 267 -27.30 -14.06 1.65
CA MET A 267 -27.67 -15.21 0.82
C MET A 267 -27.08 -16.54 1.29
N THR A 268 -25.85 -16.55 1.81
CA THR A 268 -25.20 -17.81 2.22
C THR A 268 -25.55 -18.28 3.63
N GLY A 269 -26.39 -17.54 4.37
CA GLY A 269 -26.75 -17.86 5.75
C GLY A 269 -25.56 -17.94 6.72
N TYR A 270 -24.37 -17.52 6.29
CA TYR A 270 -23.12 -17.72 7.01
C TYR A 270 -23.07 -16.82 8.25
N LYS A 271 -23.51 -17.35 9.39
CA LYS A 271 -23.22 -16.77 10.70
C LYS A 271 -21.71 -16.94 10.94
N PRO A 272 -20.94 -15.87 11.12
CA PRO A 272 -19.51 -16.01 11.40
C PRO A 272 -19.33 -16.82 12.69
N SER A 273 -18.65 -17.96 12.58
CA SER A 273 -18.28 -18.78 13.74
C SER A 273 -17.42 -17.95 14.70
N PRO A 274 -17.64 -18.00 16.03
CA PRO A 274 -16.88 -17.22 17.01
C PRO A 274 -15.36 -17.43 16.94
N ALA A 275 -14.93 -18.62 16.48
CA ALA A 275 -13.54 -19.05 16.43
C ALA A 275 -12.69 -18.40 15.32
N LEU A 276 -13.31 -17.78 14.30
CA LEU A 276 -12.59 -17.07 13.22
C LEU A 276 -12.35 -15.58 13.53
N SER A 277 -12.65 -15.14 14.75
CA SER A 277 -12.71 -13.72 15.09
C SER A 277 -11.38 -13.10 15.52
N SER A 278 -10.40 -13.87 16.01
CA SER A 278 -9.11 -13.30 16.48
C SER A 278 -8.23 -12.81 15.33
N SER A 279 -8.03 -13.60 14.27
CA SER A 279 -7.21 -13.21 13.11
C SER A 279 -7.86 -12.13 12.23
N GLY A 280 -9.19 -12.14 12.11
CA GLY A 280 -9.96 -11.11 11.38
C GLY A 280 -10.01 -9.76 12.11
N ARG A 281 -9.91 -9.75 13.44
CA ARG A 281 -9.89 -8.52 14.25
C ARG A 281 -8.57 -7.78 14.15
N LYS A 282 -7.44 -8.47 14.05
CA LYS A 282 -6.12 -7.85 13.81
C LYS A 282 -6.11 -7.05 12.50
N GLY A 283 -6.64 -7.65 11.43
CA GLY A 283 -6.80 -6.98 10.14
C GLY A 283 -7.78 -5.82 10.17
N THR A 284 -8.86 -5.91 10.95
CA THR A 284 -9.89 -4.86 11.05
C THR A 284 -9.44 -3.68 11.93
N ALA A 285 -8.86 -3.96 13.10
CA ALA A 285 -8.32 -2.95 14.00
C ALA A 285 -7.17 -2.19 13.35
N SER A 286 -6.24 -2.94 12.73
CA SER A 286 -5.19 -2.34 11.88
C SER A 286 -5.83 -1.49 10.80
N ARG A 287 -6.73 -2.02 9.95
CA ARG A 287 -7.37 -1.30 8.82
C ARG A 287 -8.09 0.02 9.16
N TYR A 288 -8.51 0.23 10.40
CA TYR A 288 -9.19 1.46 10.82
C TYR A 288 -8.36 2.29 11.83
N GLY A 289 -7.09 1.95 12.05
CA GLY A 289 -6.20 2.69 12.95
C GLY A 289 -6.54 2.54 14.43
N TYR A 290 -7.23 1.47 14.81
CA TYR A 290 -7.54 1.18 16.21
C TYR A 290 -6.35 0.51 16.90
N THR A 291 -5.98 1.03 18.06
CA THR A 291 -4.92 0.48 18.92
C THR A 291 -5.56 -0.45 19.96
N PHE A 292 -4.99 -1.64 20.16
CA PHE A 292 -5.38 -2.48 21.31
C PHE A 292 -4.65 -1.97 22.55
N LYS A 293 -5.40 -1.64 23.60
CA LYS A 293 -4.85 -1.19 24.88
C LYS A 293 -5.61 -1.82 26.04
N ARG A 294 -4.87 -2.21 27.08
CA ARG A 294 -5.46 -2.67 28.35
C ARG A 294 -6.00 -1.51 29.20
N SER A 295 -5.46 -0.31 29.03
CA SER A 295 -5.97 0.95 29.62
C SER A 295 -6.44 1.91 28.55
N TRP A 296 -7.52 2.61 28.86
CA TRP A 296 -8.19 3.59 28.02
C TRP A 296 -8.48 4.91 28.73
N ASP A 297 -8.21 5.06 30.03
CA ASP A 297 -8.44 6.34 30.69
C ASP A 297 -7.59 7.48 30.07
N GLY A 298 -8.25 8.58 29.73
CA GLY A 298 -7.66 9.72 29.01
C GLY A 298 -7.39 9.49 27.53
N GLU A 299 -7.71 8.32 26.96
CA GLU A 299 -7.32 7.95 25.60
C GLU A 299 -8.28 8.47 24.53
N CYS A 300 -7.73 8.76 23.35
CA CYS A 300 -8.53 9.25 22.22
C CYS A 300 -9.45 8.15 21.65
N VAL A 301 -10.71 8.49 21.41
CA VAL A 301 -11.70 7.61 20.78
C VAL A 301 -12.34 8.28 19.57
N THR A 302 -12.79 7.46 18.61
CA THR A 302 -13.53 7.94 17.43
C THR A 302 -15.01 7.71 17.58
N VAL A 303 -15.81 8.76 17.38
CA VAL A 303 -17.27 8.69 17.33
C VAL A 303 -17.74 8.65 15.87
N THR A 304 -18.52 7.62 15.51
CA THR A 304 -19.10 7.50 14.17
C THR A 304 -20.28 8.46 13.97
N LYS A 305 -20.71 8.66 12.71
CA LYS A 305 -21.91 9.45 12.36
C LYS A 305 -23.21 8.99 13.04
N LYS A 306 -23.25 7.77 13.58
CA LYS A 306 -24.40 7.23 14.32
C LYS A 306 -24.34 7.52 15.83
N GLY A 307 -23.28 8.16 16.32
CA GLY A 307 -23.02 8.34 17.75
C GLY A 307 -22.41 7.13 18.43
N LEU A 308 -21.84 6.21 17.65
CA LEU A 308 -21.21 5.00 18.18
C LEU A 308 -19.73 5.26 18.43
N PHE A 309 -19.21 4.81 19.57
CA PHE A 309 -17.77 4.70 19.81
C PHE A 309 -17.43 3.28 20.30
N LYS A 310 -16.18 2.88 20.08
CA LYS A 310 -15.66 1.56 20.43
C LYS A 310 -14.26 1.66 21.00
N ILE A 311 -13.97 0.82 21.99
CA ILE A 311 -12.62 0.60 22.49
C ILE A 311 -12.20 -0.85 22.31
N PHE A 312 -10.91 -1.08 22.16
CA PHE A 312 -10.32 -2.37 21.82
C PHE A 312 -9.33 -2.77 22.92
N LEU A 313 -9.69 -3.80 23.70
CA LEU A 313 -8.90 -4.21 24.87
C LEU A 313 -7.72 -5.11 24.49
N SER A 314 -7.99 -6.16 23.72
CA SER A 314 -7.00 -7.11 23.25
C SER A 314 -7.46 -7.84 21.97
N GLU A 315 -6.56 -8.58 21.32
CA GLU A 315 -6.85 -9.31 20.07
C GLU A 315 -7.87 -10.44 20.26
N ASP A 316 -7.88 -11.04 21.45
CA ASP A 316 -8.72 -12.17 21.86
C ASP A 316 -10.06 -11.72 22.44
N GLN A 317 -10.20 -10.46 22.86
CA GLN A 317 -11.42 -9.96 23.48
C GLN A 317 -12.35 -9.24 22.48
N PRO A 318 -13.68 -9.36 22.65
CA PRO A 318 -14.63 -8.53 21.92
C PRO A 318 -14.45 -7.05 22.29
N ASN A 319 -14.69 -6.15 21.32
CA ASN A 319 -14.68 -4.72 21.61
C ASN A 319 -15.81 -4.32 22.57
N LEU A 320 -15.56 -3.24 23.31
CA LEU A 320 -16.57 -2.58 24.10
C LEU A 320 -17.13 -1.42 23.30
N GLU A 321 -18.45 -1.34 23.23
CA GLU A 321 -19.16 -0.44 22.33
C GLU A 321 -20.32 0.23 23.07
N LEU A 322 -20.46 1.54 22.89
CA LEU A 322 -21.60 2.31 23.38
C LEU A 322 -22.12 3.26 22.30
N ASN A 323 -23.40 3.57 22.41
CA ASN A 323 -24.13 4.37 21.44
C ASN A 323 -24.75 5.60 22.13
N GLY A 324 -24.10 6.75 21.99
CA GLY A 324 -24.63 8.05 22.40
C GLY A 324 -25.65 8.66 21.44
N ARG A 325 -26.05 7.89 20.41
CA ARG A 325 -26.97 8.27 19.34
C ARG A 325 -26.47 9.47 18.53
N LYS A 326 -27.25 9.87 17.52
CA LYS A 326 -26.91 10.99 16.64
C LYS A 326 -26.49 12.26 17.39
N ARG A 327 -27.13 12.56 18.53
CA ARG A 327 -26.79 13.70 19.40
C ARG A 327 -25.32 13.74 19.81
N LEU A 328 -24.71 12.60 20.15
CA LEU A 328 -23.28 12.56 20.49
C LEU A 328 -22.41 12.96 19.30
N TYR A 329 -22.72 12.46 18.10
CA TYR A 329 -21.98 12.85 16.90
C TYR A 329 -22.13 14.33 16.60
N ASP A 330 -23.36 14.86 16.71
CA ASP A 330 -23.64 16.27 16.45
C ASP A 330 -22.91 17.19 17.44
N LEU A 331 -22.74 16.77 18.70
CA LEU A 331 -21.93 17.50 19.69
C LEU A 331 -20.44 17.44 19.35
N VAL A 332 -19.93 16.24 19.03
CA VAL A 332 -18.50 16.05 18.73
C VAL A 332 -18.06 16.77 17.46
N ALA A 333 -18.95 16.85 16.46
CA ALA A 333 -18.66 17.49 15.17
C ALA A 333 -18.53 19.02 15.27
N GLN A 334 -18.89 19.64 16.40
CA GLN A 334 -18.81 21.10 16.62
C GLN A 334 -17.41 21.57 17.02
N SER A 335 -16.51 20.68 17.41
CA SER A 335 -15.13 21.02 17.78
C SER A 335 -14.12 20.15 17.03
N SER A 336 -12.94 20.72 16.77
CA SER A 336 -11.77 20.01 16.24
C SER A 336 -10.94 19.31 17.31
N ASP A 337 -11.23 19.54 18.60
CA ASP A 337 -10.49 18.94 19.70
C ASP A 337 -10.66 17.41 19.70
N PRO A 338 -9.65 16.65 20.16
CA PRO A 338 -9.76 15.21 20.28
C PRO A 338 -10.83 14.84 21.33
N VAL A 339 -11.56 13.76 21.05
CA VAL A 339 -12.48 13.16 22.02
C VAL A 339 -11.73 12.11 22.82
N THR A 340 -11.69 12.26 24.14
CA THR A 340 -11.04 11.33 25.07
C THR A 340 -12.07 10.59 25.91
N ILE A 341 -11.80 9.33 26.27
CA ILE A 341 -12.63 8.53 27.17
C ILE A 341 -12.07 8.55 28.58
N HIS A 342 -12.95 8.67 29.58
CA HIS A 342 -12.60 8.74 30.99
C HIS A 342 -13.53 7.83 31.80
N PHE A 343 -13.00 7.29 32.90
CA PHE A 343 -13.71 6.35 33.77
C PHE A 343 -13.79 6.88 35.20
N SER A 344 -14.93 6.71 35.86
CA SER A 344 -15.11 7.09 37.27
C SER A 344 -16.13 6.18 37.93
N ALA A 345 -15.72 5.43 38.96
CA ALA A 345 -16.49 4.52 39.83
C ALA A 345 -17.47 3.55 39.14
N GLU A 346 -18.47 4.06 38.40
CA GLU A 346 -19.46 3.29 37.63
C GLU A 346 -19.84 3.95 36.29
N VAL A 347 -19.14 5.01 35.90
CA VAL A 347 -19.52 5.93 34.83
C VAL A 347 -18.44 5.98 33.76
N ILE A 348 -18.90 5.94 32.51
CA ILE A 348 -18.08 6.12 31.32
C ILE A 348 -18.39 7.51 30.77
N MET A 349 -17.34 8.31 30.56
CA MET A 349 -17.45 9.67 30.06
C MET A 349 -16.64 9.83 28.77
N LEU A 350 -17.17 10.62 27.84
CA LEU A 350 -16.34 11.19 26.77
C LEU A 350 -16.19 12.69 27.01
N GLN A 351 -14.96 13.17 26.86
CA GLN A 351 -14.62 14.58 26.96
C GLN A 351 -14.05 15.09 25.64
N GLN A 352 -14.32 16.36 25.31
CA GLN A 352 -13.74 17.05 24.17
C GLN A 352 -13.46 18.50 24.57
N GLY A 353 -12.21 18.95 24.44
CA GLY A 353 -11.80 20.30 24.89
C GLY A 353 -12.09 20.56 26.38
N GLY A 354 -11.95 19.53 27.24
CA GLY A 354 -12.24 19.61 28.68
C GLY A 354 -13.73 19.60 29.05
N LYS A 355 -14.66 19.48 28.09
CA LYS A 355 -16.10 19.40 28.33
C LYS A 355 -16.60 17.97 28.18
N VAL A 356 -17.46 17.51 29.08
CA VAL A 356 -18.12 16.20 28.96
C VAL A 356 -19.18 16.26 27.87
N VAL A 357 -19.00 15.47 26.80
CA VAL A 357 -19.91 15.38 25.64
C VAL A 357 -20.77 14.12 25.67
N PHE A 358 -20.39 13.13 26.49
CA PHE A 358 -21.15 11.91 26.74
C PHE A 358 -20.91 11.44 28.16
N GLN A 359 -21.96 10.94 28.82
CA GLN A 359 -21.87 10.32 30.12
C GLN A 359 -22.89 9.20 30.21
N GLN A 360 -22.45 8.01 30.61
CA GLN A 360 -23.34 6.87 30.83
C GLN A 360 -22.86 6.02 32.01
N ALA A 361 -23.76 5.80 32.97
CA ALA A 361 -23.56 4.82 34.03
C ALA A 361 -23.64 3.39 33.44
N CYS A 362 -22.80 2.48 33.92
CA CYS A 362 -22.77 1.09 33.47
C CYS A 362 -24.11 0.40 33.72
N THR A 363 -24.78 0.71 34.83
CA THR A 363 -26.12 0.20 35.17
C THR A 363 -27.17 0.50 34.09
N ASN A 364 -27.00 1.58 33.33
CA ASN A 364 -27.90 1.99 32.25
C ASN A 364 -27.61 1.29 30.90
N ILE A 365 -26.57 0.45 30.82
CA ILE A 365 -26.28 -0.36 29.63
C ILE A 365 -27.30 -1.51 29.58
N LYS A 366 -28.14 -1.53 28.53
CA LYS A 366 -29.26 -2.50 28.41
C LYS A 366 -28.80 -3.93 28.17
N ASP A 367 -27.75 -4.11 27.39
CA ASP A 367 -27.18 -5.42 27.10
C ASP A 367 -26.36 -5.90 28.30
N LEU A 368 -26.77 -7.01 28.93
CA LEU A 368 -26.15 -7.53 30.14
C LEU A 368 -24.68 -7.89 29.92
N GLY A 369 -24.34 -8.53 28.79
CA GLY A 369 -22.96 -8.91 28.49
C GLY A 369 -22.04 -7.72 28.20
N GLN A 370 -22.53 -6.63 27.60
CA GLN A 370 -21.80 -5.36 27.49
C GLN A 370 -21.70 -4.68 28.86
N ARG A 371 -22.77 -4.68 29.66
CA ARG A 371 -22.79 -4.08 31.00
C ARG A 371 -21.67 -4.66 31.85
N GLU A 372 -21.62 -5.98 31.99
CA GLU A 372 -20.61 -6.68 32.80
C GLU A 372 -19.18 -6.32 32.36
N ARG A 373 -18.92 -6.33 31.05
CA ARG A 373 -17.59 -6.02 30.52
C ARG A 373 -17.20 -4.56 30.68
N TRP A 374 -18.14 -3.64 30.53
CA TRP A 374 -17.91 -2.21 30.78
C TRP A 374 -17.70 -1.93 32.28
N THR A 375 -18.47 -2.58 33.16
CA THR A 375 -18.27 -2.50 34.62
C THR A 375 -16.88 -3.01 34.99
N GLU A 376 -16.45 -4.14 34.43
CA GLU A 376 -15.11 -4.67 34.67
C GLU A 376 -14.02 -3.72 34.16
N GLN A 377 -14.20 -3.12 32.97
CA GLN A 377 -13.25 -2.13 32.46
C GLN A 377 -13.17 -0.90 33.38
N VAL A 378 -14.31 -0.35 33.81
CA VAL A 378 -14.34 0.77 34.77
C VAL A 378 -13.58 0.40 36.04
N ARG A 379 -13.80 -0.81 36.58
CA ARG A 379 -13.09 -1.31 37.76
C ARG A 379 -11.59 -1.32 37.54
N ILE A 380 -11.12 -1.87 36.41
CA ILE A 380 -9.69 -1.93 36.06
C ILE A 380 -9.09 -0.53 36.03
N GLU A 381 -9.71 0.43 35.34
CA GLU A 381 -9.17 1.80 35.19
C GLU A 381 -9.15 2.55 36.53
N CYS A 382 -10.22 2.44 37.33
CA CYS A 382 -10.33 3.09 38.63
C CYS A 382 -9.40 2.48 39.69
N THR A 383 -8.95 1.22 39.55
CA THR A 383 -7.92 0.66 40.43
C THR A 383 -6.48 1.07 40.07
N ARG A 384 -6.27 1.68 38.90
CA ARG A 384 -4.96 2.12 38.43
C ARG A 384 -4.67 3.61 38.69
N SER A 385 -5.73 4.38 38.91
CA SER A 385 -5.69 5.82 39.22
C SER A 385 -5.58 5.99 40.72
#